data_AF-A0A2N3BLS4-F1
#
_entry.id   AF-A0A2N3BLS4-F1
#
_cell.length_a   1.000
_cell.length_b   1.000
_cell.length_c   1.000
_cell.angle_alpha   90.00
_cell.angle_beta   90.00
_cell.angle_gamma   90.00
#
_symmetry.space_group_name_H-M   'P 1'
#
loop_
_entity.id
_entity.type
_entity.pdbx_description
1 polymer ?
#
loop_
_entity_poly.entity_id
_entity_poly.type
_entity_poly.pdbx_seq_one_letter_code
_entity_poly.pdbx_strand_id
1 'polypeptide(L)'
;MMPFCPIRFEPSLNIAVGWRSALLDGCARAGSGPIPPAMRRLLLAALIFLAIGPVPGMEQRRWRDVRIDRASAHRLDVPAEDAGMMRFVRGWHLVSPHSRFGGFSAVAKIGPDRFQLVGDNGWWTRLTLHPDGRLSDVRIRLLPTPGGGADRKKLSDVEAMQVDPATGRSWMALERVNEVRRFDAALTRIESHARLPGAAWPANSGAEAMVRLKDGRWLVFSEDAGMMRFVRGWHLVSPHSRFGGFSA
;
A
#
# COMPACT_ATOMS: atom_id res chain seq x y z
N MET A 1 34.85 -0.58 16.54
CA MET A 1 33.79 -0.96 17.50
C MET A 1 33.15 0.33 17.99
N MET A 2 31.99 0.68 17.43
CA MET A 2 31.20 1.86 17.82
C MET A 2 29.85 1.36 18.36
N PRO A 3 29.33 1.91 19.47
CA PRO A 3 28.10 1.42 20.06
C PRO A 3 26.88 1.98 19.30
N PHE A 4 26.03 1.08 18.81
CA PHE A 4 24.70 1.39 18.31
C PHE A 4 23.78 1.67 19.50
N CYS A 5 23.19 2.87 19.54
CA CYS A 5 22.18 3.28 20.50
C CYS A 5 20.79 3.06 19.87
N PRO A 6 19.94 2.14 20.39
CA PRO A 6 18.59 1.97 19.86
C PRO A 6 17.66 3.07 20.39
N ILE A 7 17.10 3.86 19.48
CA ILE A 7 16.04 4.83 19.77
C ILE A 7 14.75 4.05 20.07
N ARG A 8 14.26 4.18 21.30
CA ARG A 8 13.02 3.57 21.81
C ARG A 8 11.87 4.57 21.60
N PHE A 9 10.90 4.23 20.75
CA PHE A 9 9.64 4.96 20.66
C PHE A 9 8.65 4.38 21.67
N GLU A 10 8.38 5.12 22.75
CA GLU A 10 7.29 4.82 23.68
C GLU A 10 5.97 5.43 23.17
N PRO A 11 4.90 4.65 23.01
CA PRO A 11 3.57 5.20 22.73
C PRO A 11 2.94 5.68 24.04
N SER A 12 2.88 7.00 24.25
CA SER A 12 2.14 7.61 25.35
C SER A 12 0.65 7.77 24.98
N LEU A 13 -0.16 6.75 25.25
CA LEU A 13 -1.62 6.83 25.23
C LEU A 13 -2.12 7.21 26.63
N ASN A 14 -2.28 8.50 26.90
CA ASN A 14 -2.87 9.01 28.14
C ASN A 14 -4.39 9.19 27.99
N ILE A 15 -5.19 8.20 28.36
CA ILE A 15 -6.57 8.42 28.82
C ILE A 15 -6.83 7.49 30.01
N ALA A 16 -6.65 8.03 31.22
CA ALA A 16 -7.18 7.45 32.46
C ALA A 16 -8.45 8.21 32.83
N VAL A 17 -9.61 7.55 32.76
CA VAL A 17 -10.86 8.03 33.36
C VAL A 17 -11.02 7.26 34.68
N GLY A 18 -10.64 7.89 35.77
CA GLY A 18 -10.82 7.38 37.13
C GLY A 18 -11.67 8.33 37.95
N TRP A 19 -12.89 7.91 38.30
CA TRP A 19 -13.81 8.59 39.20
C TRP A 19 -13.59 8.12 40.65
N ARG A 20 -13.50 9.07 41.59
CA ARG A 20 -13.68 9.01 43.07
C ARG A 20 -12.94 10.23 43.66
N SER A 21 -13.41 11.04 44.61
CA SER A 21 -14.55 11.07 45.54
C SER A 21 -14.67 12.52 46.05
N ALA A 22 -15.86 12.95 46.52
CA ALA A 22 -16.00 13.76 47.74
C ALA A 22 -17.49 14.06 47.99
N LEU A 23 -18.02 13.47 49.06
CA LEU A 23 -19.13 14.02 49.83
C LEU A 23 -18.68 15.35 50.46
N LEU A 24 -19.51 16.39 50.35
CA LEU A 24 -19.71 17.37 51.42
C LEU A 24 -21.16 17.87 51.35
N ASP A 25 -21.80 17.83 52.52
CA ASP A 25 -23.13 18.34 52.85
C ASP A 25 -23.25 19.85 52.61
N GLY A 26 -24.47 20.33 52.35
CA GLY A 26 -24.77 21.76 52.49
C GLY A 26 -26.01 22.26 51.77
N CYS A 27 -27.01 22.65 52.56
CA CYS A 27 -28.29 23.25 52.18
C CYS A 27 -28.22 24.51 51.27
N ALA A 28 -29.26 24.62 50.43
CA ALA A 28 -30.06 25.81 50.13
C ALA A 28 -29.86 26.65 48.84
N ARG A 29 -31.04 26.98 48.30
CA ARG A 29 -31.48 28.06 47.39
C ARG A 29 -31.40 27.84 45.87
N ALA A 30 -32.59 27.75 45.29
CA ALA A 30 -32.87 27.92 43.87
C ALA A 30 -32.49 29.34 43.43
N GLY A 31 -31.49 29.42 42.57
CA GLY A 31 -31.14 30.57 41.75
C GLY A 31 -30.72 30.04 40.39
N SER A 32 -31.02 30.76 39.32
CA SER A 32 -30.60 30.47 37.94
C SER A 32 -29.07 30.41 37.85
N GLY A 33 -28.52 29.24 38.15
CA GLY A 33 -27.09 28.96 38.15
C GLY A 33 -26.53 28.79 36.74
N PRO A 34 -25.21 28.98 36.58
CA PRO A 34 -24.54 28.78 35.30
C PRO A 34 -24.76 27.35 34.80
N ILE A 35 -24.93 27.23 33.48
CA ILE A 35 -25.13 25.97 32.75
C ILE A 35 -24.20 24.88 33.31
N PRO A 36 -24.71 23.72 33.77
CA PRO A 36 -23.89 22.66 34.34
C PRO A 36 -22.76 22.27 33.39
N PRO A 37 -21.56 21.92 33.90
CA PRO A 37 -20.34 21.81 33.11
C PRO A 37 -20.45 20.80 31.94
N ALA A 38 -21.28 19.76 32.10
CA ALA A 38 -21.60 18.81 31.02
C ALA A 38 -22.39 19.45 29.87
N MET A 39 -23.33 20.32 30.19
CA MET A 39 -24.18 21.04 29.24
C MET A 39 -23.41 22.20 28.57
N ARG A 40 -22.43 22.79 29.27
CA ARG A 40 -21.47 23.75 28.68
C ARG A 40 -20.51 23.09 27.69
N ARG A 41 -20.07 21.85 27.97
CA ARG A 41 -19.26 21.05 27.03
C ARG A 41 -20.05 20.65 25.78
N LEU A 42 -21.32 20.28 25.94
CA LEU A 42 -22.21 19.98 24.82
C LEU A 42 -22.50 21.22 23.97
N LEU A 43 -22.72 22.38 24.59
CA LEU A 43 -22.88 23.66 23.88
C LEU A 43 -21.62 24.07 23.13
N LEU A 44 -20.44 23.92 23.73
CA LEU A 44 -19.17 24.18 23.05
C LEU A 44 -18.94 23.20 21.89
N ALA A 45 -19.22 21.91 22.08
CA ALA A 45 -19.13 20.92 21.00
C ALA A 45 -20.12 21.23 19.86
N ALA A 46 -21.34 21.63 20.18
CA ALA A 46 -22.34 22.06 19.19
C ALA A 46 -21.91 23.34 18.46
N LEU A 47 -21.35 24.33 19.17
CA LEU A 47 -20.82 25.56 18.55
C LEU A 47 -19.61 25.28 17.65
N ILE A 48 -18.71 24.38 18.05
CA ILE A 48 -17.60 23.91 17.20
C ILE A 48 -18.13 23.16 15.98
N PHE A 49 -19.13 22.29 16.16
CA PHE A 49 -19.77 21.59 15.05
C PHE A 49 -20.61 22.52 14.17
N LEU A 50 -21.03 23.69 14.65
CA LEU A 50 -21.72 24.69 13.83
C LEU A 50 -20.72 25.62 13.12
N ALA A 51 -19.60 25.94 13.76
CA ALA A 51 -18.54 26.79 13.23
C ALA A 51 -17.59 26.04 12.26
N ILE A 52 -17.37 24.75 12.48
CA ILE A 52 -16.49 23.85 11.70
C ILE A 52 -17.31 22.71 11.05
N GLY A 53 -18.63 22.72 11.22
CA GLY A 53 -19.53 21.73 10.61
C GLY A 53 -19.37 21.67 9.10
N PRO A 54 -19.84 20.58 8.47
CA PRO A 54 -19.73 20.41 7.04
C PRO A 54 -20.49 21.56 6.37
N VAL A 55 -19.76 22.59 5.93
CA VAL A 55 -20.32 23.73 5.23
C VAL A 55 -21.03 23.17 4.00
N PRO A 56 -22.34 23.43 3.79
CA PRO A 56 -23.00 23.04 2.56
C PRO A 56 -22.25 23.67 1.38
N GLY A 57 -21.57 22.85 0.57
CA GLY A 57 -20.65 23.33 -0.48
C GLY A 57 -19.17 23.03 -0.24
N MET A 58 -18.79 22.51 0.93
CA MET A 58 -17.61 21.65 1.05
C MET A 58 -17.95 20.33 0.33
N GLU A 59 -17.94 20.37 -1.00
CA GLU A 59 -17.59 19.17 -1.75
C GLU A 59 -16.25 18.74 -1.16
N GLN A 60 -16.24 17.66 -0.39
CA GLN A 60 -15.04 16.86 -0.34
C GLN A 60 -14.71 16.64 -1.80
N ARG A 61 -13.64 17.28 -2.28
CA ARG A 61 -13.13 17.08 -3.64
C ARG A 61 -12.82 15.61 -3.72
N ARG A 62 -13.82 14.81 -4.02
CA ARG A 62 -13.68 13.44 -4.44
C ARG A 62 -12.95 13.64 -5.74
N TRP A 63 -11.64 13.40 -5.69
CA TRP A 63 -10.77 13.51 -6.85
C TRP A 63 -11.51 12.80 -7.98
N ARG A 64 -12.09 13.58 -8.90
CA ARG A 64 -12.67 12.99 -10.10
C ARG A 64 -11.46 12.39 -10.77
N ASP A 65 -11.45 11.06 -10.91
CA ASP A 65 -10.45 10.34 -11.67
C ASP A 65 -10.59 10.75 -13.14
N VAL A 66 -10.16 11.98 -13.47
CA VAL A 66 -9.88 12.37 -14.84
C VAL A 66 -8.72 11.47 -15.22
N ARG A 67 -8.96 10.60 -16.21
CA ARG A 67 -7.97 9.63 -16.70
C ARG A 67 -6.83 10.38 -17.37
N ILE A 68 -5.89 10.89 -16.57
CA ILE A 68 -4.71 11.61 -17.03
C ILE A 68 -3.54 10.64 -17.02
N ASP A 69 -3.34 9.98 -18.16
CA ASP A 69 -2.19 9.13 -18.43
C ASP A 69 -0.98 9.99 -18.82
N ARG A 70 -0.48 10.79 -17.87
CA ARG A 70 0.68 11.66 -18.09
C ARG A 70 1.63 11.56 -16.93
N ALA A 71 2.91 11.43 -17.24
CA ALA A 71 3.99 11.62 -16.29
C ALA A 71 5.16 12.29 -17.01
N SER A 72 6.01 12.98 -16.27
CA SER A 72 7.32 13.45 -16.71
C SER A 72 8.40 12.82 -15.83
N ALA A 73 9.62 12.76 -16.35
CA ALA A 73 10.80 12.36 -15.60
C ALA A 73 11.81 13.50 -15.64
N HIS A 74 12.39 13.80 -14.47
CA HIS A 74 13.48 14.74 -14.32
C HIS A 74 14.70 13.97 -13.84
N ARG A 75 15.79 14.00 -14.60
CA ARG A 75 17.03 13.34 -14.19
C ARG A 75 17.51 13.94 -12.87
N LEU A 76 17.86 13.09 -11.91
CA LEU A 76 18.49 13.53 -10.68
C LEU A 76 19.93 13.94 -10.96
N ASP A 77 20.31 15.11 -10.44
CA ASP A 77 21.69 15.61 -10.50
C ASP A 77 22.49 15.06 -9.32
N VAL A 78 22.66 13.74 -9.33
CA VAL A 78 23.44 13.01 -8.33
C VAL A 78 24.55 12.26 -9.07
N PRO A 79 25.83 12.44 -8.69
CA PRO A 79 26.94 11.76 -9.34
C PRO A 79 26.86 10.25 -9.08
N ALA A 80 27.42 9.46 -9.99
CA ALA A 80 27.51 8.02 -9.79
C ALA A 80 28.52 7.71 -8.69
N GLU A 81 28.06 7.02 -7.64
CA GLU A 81 28.85 6.73 -6.45
C GLU A 81 28.56 5.33 -5.90
N ASP A 82 29.53 4.77 -5.18
CA ASP A 82 29.37 3.49 -4.51
C ASP A 82 28.77 3.71 -3.12
N ALA A 83 27.73 2.93 -2.79
CA ALA A 83 27.00 2.94 -1.54
C ALA A 83 26.91 1.51 -0.99
N GLY A 84 27.90 1.13 -0.18
CA GLY A 84 28.00 -0.23 0.37
C GLY A 84 28.21 -1.27 -0.74
N MET A 85 27.27 -2.21 -0.88
CA MET A 85 27.31 -3.26 -1.91
C MET A 85 26.71 -2.83 -3.26
N MET A 86 26.16 -1.62 -3.35
CA MET A 86 25.49 -1.13 -4.54
C MET A 86 26.21 0.08 -5.11
N ARG A 87 26.09 0.28 -6.42
CA ARG A 87 26.54 1.50 -7.10
C ARG A 87 25.35 2.28 -7.59
N PHE A 88 25.19 3.51 -7.11
CA PHE A 88 24.26 4.44 -7.72
C PHE A 88 24.82 4.86 -9.09
N VAL A 89 24.04 4.64 -10.16
CA VAL A 89 24.47 4.94 -11.53
C VAL A 89 23.78 6.20 -12.06
N ARG A 90 22.48 6.32 -11.76
CA ARG A 90 21.58 7.41 -12.20
C ARG A 90 20.23 7.24 -11.52
N GLY A 91 19.48 8.33 -11.44
CA GLY A 91 18.10 8.31 -10.96
C GLY A 91 17.23 9.34 -11.68
N TRP A 92 15.92 9.16 -11.56
CA TRP A 92 14.92 10.08 -12.10
C TRP A 92 13.85 10.35 -11.06
N HIS A 93 13.44 11.62 -10.95
CA HIS A 93 12.24 12.04 -10.24
C HIS A 93 11.06 12.00 -11.21
N LEU A 94 10.11 11.09 -10.96
CA LEU A 94 8.91 10.97 -11.77
C LEU A 94 7.77 11.81 -11.18
N VAL A 95 7.10 12.59 -12.00
CA VAL A 95 6.01 13.48 -11.59
C VAL A 95 4.78 13.25 -12.46
N SER A 96 3.60 13.25 -11.87
CA SER A 96 2.34 13.12 -12.60
C SER A 96 1.24 13.96 -11.94
N PRO A 97 0.32 14.57 -12.72
CA PRO A 97 -0.90 15.18 -12.18
C PRO A 97 -1.95 14.14 -11.74
N HIS A 98 -1.72 12.84 -11.99
CA HIS A 98 -2.64 11.78 -11.60
C HIS A 98 -2.55 11.55 -10.08
N SER A 99 -3.64 11.75 -9.35
CA SER A 99 -3.68 11.71 -7.87
C SER A 99 -3.28 10.36 -7.25
N ARG A 100 -3.26 9.30 -8.05
CA ARG A 100 -2.86 7.94 -7.65
C ARG A 100 -1.49 7.50 -8.18
N PHE A 101 -0.72 8.42 -8.76
CA PHE A 101 0.64 8.13 -9.21
C PHE A 101 1.63 8.30 -8.05
N GLY A 102 2.43 7.27 -7.77
CA GLY A 102 3.34 7.23 -6.62
C GLY A 102 2.94 6.14 -5.62
N GLY A 103 3.62 6.13 -4.47
CA GLY A 103 3.50 5.03 -3.50
C GLY A 103 4.01 3.69 -4.07
N PHE A 104 4.93 3.75 -5.04
CA PHE A 104 5.45 2.54 -5.70
C PHE A 104 6.35 1.78 -4.75
N SER A 105 5.98 0.53 -4.52
CA SER A 105 6.67 -0.45 -3.69
C SER A 105 7.23 -1.60 -4.53
N ALA A 106 6.68 -1.82 -5.74
CA ALA A 106 7.18 -2.82 -6.67
C ALA A 106 7.52 -2.23 -8.05
N VAL A 107 8.65 -2.65 -8.62
CA VAL A 107 9.11 -2.24 -9.96
C VAL A 107 9.68 -3.42 -10.74
N ALA A 108 9.37 -3.49 -12.03
CA ALA A 108 9.95 -4.45 -12.96
C ALA A 108 10.25 -3.81 -14.32
N LYS A 109 11.36 -4.23 -14.93
CA LYS A 109 11.63 -3.98 -16.34
C LYS A 109 10.91 -5.04 -17.17
N ILE A 110 10.02 -4.61 -18.06
CA ILE A 110 9.16 -5.49 -18.87
C ILE A 110 9.48 -5.44 -20.37
N GLY A 111 10.59 -4.79 -20.73
CA GLY A 111 11.12 -4.66 -22.08
C GLY A 111 12.30 -3.68 -22.09
N PRO A 112 12.90 -3.42 -23.27
CA PRO A 112 13.84 -2.30 -23.43
C PRO A 112 13.17 -1.02 -22.96
N ASP A 113 13.78 -0.34 -21.99
CA ASP A 113 13.34 0.97 -21.47
C ASP A 113 11.89 1.03 -20.94
N ARG A 114 11.21 -0.12 -20.84
CA ARG A 114 9.81 -0.21 -20.44
C ARG A 114 9.71 -0.77 -19.03
N PHE A 115 8.98 -0.05 -18.19
CA PHE A 115 8.84 -0.34 -16.78
C PHE A 115 7.37 -0.57 -16.42
N GLN A 116 7.16 -1.45 -15.45
CA GLN A 116 5.92 -1.62 -14.73
C GLN A 116 6.18 -1.33 -13.26
N LEU A 117 5.45 -0.37 -12.71
CA LEU A 117 5.48 0.01 -11.31
C LEU A 117 4.12 -0.29 -10.71
N VAL A 118 4.08 -0.74 -9.47
CA VAL A 118 2.84 -0.98 -8.73
C VAL A 118 3.02 -0.43 -7.34
N GLY A 119 2.00 0.28 -6.85
CA GLY A 119 2.02 0.85 -5.52
C GLY A 119 1.14 0.13 -4.50
N ASP A 120 1.41 0.43 -3.24
CA ASP A 120 0.65 0.06 -2.04
C ASP A 120 -0.85 0.45 -2.14
N ASN A 121 -1.13 1.49 -2.93
CA ASN A 121 -2.45 2.02 -3.20
C ASN A 121 -3.26 1.20 -4.23
N GLY A 122 -2.69 0.14 -4.80
CA GLY A 122 -3.37 -0.72 -5.79
C GLY A 122 -3.33 -0.24 -7.23
N TRP A 123 -2.67 0.88 -7.52
CA TRP A 123 -2.52 1.39 -8.87
C TRP A 123 -1.21 0.90 -9.47
N TRP A 124 -1.29 0.52 -10.73
CA TRP A 124 -0.12 0.21 -11.54
C TRP A 124 0.12 1.32 -12.54
N THR A 125 1.40 1.54 -12.83
CA THR A 125 1.86 2.40 -13.91
C THR A 125 2.75 1.62 -14.86
N ARG A 126 2.45 1.67 -16.16
CA ARG A 126 3.40 1.28 -17.20
C ARG A 126 3.87 2.54 -17.91
N LEU A 127 5.16 2.59 -18.24
CA LEU A 127 5.78 3.68 -18.96
C LEU A 127 6.98 3.18 -19.74
N THR A 128 7.39 3.94 -20.75
CA THR A 128 8.68 3.82 -21.41
C THR A 128 9.52 5.03 -21.00
N LEU A 129 10.71 4.80 -20.44
CA LEU A 129 11.69 5.82 -20.06
C LEU A 129 12.86 5.77 -21.03
N HIS A 130 12.86 6.67 -21.99
CA HIS A 130 13.87 6.75 -23.04
C HIS A 130 15.24 7.17 -22.47
N PRO A 131 16.36 6.85 -23.15
CA PRO A 131 17.70 7.23 -22.69
C PRO A 131 17.91 8.74 -22.52
N ASP A 132 17.17 9.56 -23.27
CA ASP A 132 17.14 11.02 -23.17
C ASP A 132 16.33 11.55 -21.96
N GLY A 133 15.71 10.65 -21.18
CA GLY A 133 14.89 10.97 -20.02
C GLY A 133 13.42 11.27 -20.35
N ARG A 134 13.00 11.21 -21.61
CA ARG A 134 11.59 11.40 -21.97
C ARG A 134 10.75 10.19 -21.56
N LEU A 135 9.50 10.44 -21.15
CA LEU A 135 8.51 9.39 -20.94
C LEU A 135 7.56 9.28 -22.13
N SER A 136 7.22 8.04 -22.52
CA SER A 136 6.11 7.73 -23.43
C SER A 136 5.27 6.56 -22.90
N ASP A 137 4.14 6.30 -23.54
CA ASP A 137 3.28 5.15 -23.27
C ASP A 137 2.85 5.00 -21.81
N VAL A 138 2.72 6.14 -21.13
CA VAL A 138 2.28 6.19 -19.74
C VAL A 138 0.84 5.67 -19.66
N ARG A 139 0.62 4.69 -18.79
CA ARG A 139 -0.69 4.11 -18.49
C ARG A 139 -0.80 3.94 -16.99
N ILE A 140 -1.81 4.55 -16.39
CA ILE A 140 -2.03 4.52 -14.94
C ILE A 140 -3.42 3.94 -14.69
N ARG A 141 -3.51 2.77 -14.06
CA ARG A 141 -4.81 2.09 -13.86
C ARG A 141 -4.83 1.39 -12.51
N LEU A 142 -6.04 1.17 -12.01
CA LEU A 142 -6.29 0.34 -10.84
C LEU A 142 -6.09 -1.14 -11.19
N LEU A 143 -5.46 -1.90 -10.30
CA LEU A 143 -5.43 -3.36 -10.39
C LEU A 143 -6.83 -3.96 -10.14
N PRO A 144 -7.18 -5.07 -10.79
CA PRO A 144 -8.39 -5.79 -10.46
C PRO A 144 -8.27 -6.35 -9.03
N THR A 145 -9.31 -6.14 -8.22
CA THR A 145 -9.45 -6.72 -6.88
C THR A 145 -10.56 -7.76 -6.87
N PRO A 146 -10.50 -8.77 -5.98
CA PRO A 146 -11.63 -9.67 -5.76
C PRO A 146 -12.89 -8.87 -5.37
N GLY A 147 -13.92 -8.92 -6.21
CA GLY A 147 -15.17 -8.16 -6.01
C GLY A 147 -15.25 -6.80 -6.73
N GLY A 148 -14.24 -6.41 -7.52
CA GLY A 148 -14.34 -5.32 -8.50
C GLY A 148 -14.33 -3.89 -7.94
N GLY A 149 -13.85 -3.68 -6.70
CA GLY A 149 -13.87 -2.37 -6.04
C GLY A 149 -12.49 -1.91 -5.55
N ALA A 150 -12.21 -0.61 -5.70
CA ALA A 150 -10.99 0.06 -5.21
C ALA A 150 -10.90 0.14 -3.67
N ASP A 151 -12.00 -0.13 -2.95
CA ASP A 151 -12.16 0.27 -1.54
C ASP A 151 -11.65 -0.74 -0.52
N ARG A 152 -10.87 -1.73 -0.93
CA ARG A 152 -10.22 -2.66 0.00
C ARG A 152 -8.71 -2.55 -0.13
N LYS A 153 -8.13 -1.57 0.57
CA LYS A 153 -6.66 -1.38 0.69
C LYS A 153 -5.92 -2.70 0.94
N LYS A 154 -6.50 -3.58 1.77
CA LYS A 154 -5.97 -4.93 2.04
C LYS A 154 -5.77 -5.82 0.81
N LEU A 155 -6.57 -5.61 -0.24
CA LEU A 155 -6.57 -6.44 -1.45
C LEU A 155 -5.72 -5.87 -2.57
N SER A 156 -5.01 -4.77 -2.31
CA SER A 156 -4.25 -4.02 -3.32
C SER A 156 -2.89 -3.50 -2.85
N ASP A 157 -2.53 -3.70 -1.56
CA ASP A 157 -1.20 -3.46 -0.97
C ASP A 157 -0.19 -4.43 -1.59
N VAL A 158 0.37 -4.06 -2.74
CA VAL A 158 1.41 -4.85 -3.42
C VAL A 158 2.77 -4.40 -2.90
N GLU A 159 3.63 -5.31 -2.48
CA GLU A 159 4.97 -4.97 -1.97
C GLU A 159 6.11 -5.58 -2.78
N ALA A 160 5.82 -6.67 -3.51
CA ALA A 160 6.81 -7.28 -4.39
C ALA A 160 6.16 -7.74 -5.69
N MET A 161 6.95 -7.76 -6.76
CA MET A 161 6.48 -8.19 -8.08
C MET A 161 7.57 -8.91 -8.86
N GLN A 162 7.16 -9.94 -9.58
CA GLN A 162 7.94 -10.58 -10.62
C GLN A 162 7.11 -10.66 -11.91
N VAL A 163 7.71 -10.24 -13.03
CA VAL A 163 7.11 -10.42 -14.35
C VAL A 163 7.80 -11.57 -15.07
N ASP A 164 7.01 -12.44 -15.70
CA ASP A 164 7.52 -13.44 -16.64
C ASP A 164 7.72 -12.79 -18.01
N PRO A 165 8.96 -12.68 -18.51
CA PRO A 165 9.23 -12.03 -19.79
C PRO A 165 8.63 -12.79 -20.99
N ALA A 166 8.39 -14.10 -20.88
CA ALA A 166 7.87 -14.90 -21.99
C ALA A 166 6.37 -14.68 -22.20
N THR A 167 5.62 -14.53 -21.10
CA THR A 167 4.14 -14.42 -21.16
C THR A 167 3.61 -13.04 -20.82
N GLY A 168 4.43 -12.17 -20.21
CA GLY A 168 4.02 -10.87 -19.67
C GLY A 168 3.19 -10.97 -18.38
N ARG A 169 2.89 -12.18 -17.89
CA ARG A 169 2.17 -12.39 -16.63
C ARG A 169 2.97 -11.84 -15.46
N SER A 170 2.25 -11.30 -14.48
CA SER A 170 2.85 -10.69 -13.30
C SER A 170 2.41 -11.44 -12.05
N TRP A 171 3.36 -11.83 -11.22
CA TRP A 171 3.12 -12.31 -9.86
C TRP A 171 3.38 -11.15 -8.92
N MET A 172 2.42 -10.85 -8.05
CA MET A 172 2.54 -9.77 -7.07
C MET A 172 2.27 -10.34 -5.69
N ALA A 173 3.11 -10.02 -4.72
CA ALA A 173 2.90 -10.35 -3.32
C ALA A 173 2.16 -9.20 -2.63
N LEU A 174 1.14 -9.55 -1.85
CA LEU A 174 0.30 -8.59 -1.15
C LEU A 174 0.47 -8.73 0.36
N GLU A 175 0.91 -7.65 1.01
CA GLU A 175 1.28 -7.62 2.44
C GLU A 175 0.13 -8.06 3.34
N ARG A 176 -0.98 -7.33 3.29
CA ARG A 176 -2.08 -7.49 4.26
C ARG A 176 -2.85 -8.79 4.18
N VAL A 177 -2.74 -9.51 3.06
CA VAL A 177 -3.38 -10.82 2.87
C VAL A 177 -2.37 -11.97 2.84
N ASN A 178 -1.07 -11.67 2.80
CA ASN A 178 0.01 -12.65 2.66
C ASN A 178 -0.25 -13.63 1.52
N GLU A 179 -0.67 -13.08 0.37
CA GLU A 179 -0.96 -13.84 -0.86
C GLU A 179 -0.05 -13.40 -1.98
N VAL A 180 0.34 -14.36 -2.82
CA VAL A 180 0.87 -14.07 -4.16
C VAL A 180 -0.27 -14.26 -5.16
N ARG A 181 -0.49 -13.24 -5.99
CA ARG A 181 -1.50 -13.26 -7.06
C ARG A 181 -0.82 -13.21 -8.42
N ARG A 182 -1.29 -14.03 -9.34
CA ARG A 182 -0.90 -13.99 -10.75
C ARG A 182 -1.94 -13.20 -11.54
N PHE A 183 -1.49 -12.17 -12.22
CA PHE A 183 -2.25 -11.35 -13.14
C PHE A 183 -1.91 -11.71 -14.58
N ASP A 184 -2.89 -11.54 -15.46
CA ASP A 184 -2.69 -11.61 -16.91
C ASP A 184 -1.74 -10.50 -17.40
N ALA A 185 -1.25 -10.62 -18.63
CA ALA A 185 -0.29 -9.68 -19.18
C ALA A 185 -0.83 -8.24 -19.31
N ALA A 186 -2.16 -8.07 -19.38
CA ALA A 186 -2.80 -6.77 -19.46
C ALA A 186 -3.05 -6.13 -18.08
N LEU A 187 -2.85 -6.87 -16.98
CA LEU A 187 -3.24 -6.49 -15.62
C LEU A 187 -4.73 -6.15 -15.50
N THR A 188 -5.57 -6.91 -16.21
CA THR A 188 -7.04 -6.75 -16.21
C THR A 188 -7.74 -7.85 -15.44
N ARG A 189 -7.06 -8.98 -15.18
CA ARG A 189 -7.64 -10.12 -14.48
C ARG A 189 -6.64 -10.80 -13.55
N ILE A 190 -7.12 -11.17 -12.35
CA ILE A 190 -6.44 -12.14 -11.48
C ILE A 190 -6.71 -13.53 -12.04
N GLU A 191 -5.67 -14.23 -12.50
CA GLU A 191 -5.79 -15.58 -13.04
C GLU A 191 -5.71 -16.66 -11.96
N SER A 192 -4.98 -16.40 -10.89
CA SER A 192 -4.81 -17.33 -9.77
C SER A 192 -4.20 -16.63 -8.56
N HIS A 193 -4.36 -17.21 -7.37
CA HIS A 193 -3.72 -16.73 -6.16
C HIS A 193 -3.33 -17.89 -5.25
N ALA A 194 -2.39 -17.66 -4.34
CA ALA A 194 -2.10 -18.60 -3.28
C ALA A 194 -1.49 -17.88 -2.07
N ARG A 195 -1.77 -18.39 -0.86
CA ARG A 195 -1.22 -17.84 0.39
C ARG A 195 0.23 -18.27 0.58
N LEU A 196 1.07 -17.36 1.08
CA LEU A 196 2.45 -17.66 1.45
C LEU A 196 2.50 -18.75 2.53
N PRO A 197 3.33 -19.80 2.36
CA PRO A 197 3.44 -20.88 3.33
C PRO A 197 4.26 -20.45 4.55
N GLY A 198 3.95 -21.00 5.72
CA GLY A 198 4.73 -20.78 6.95
C GLY A 198 3.91 -20.19 8.10
N ALA A 199 4.61 -19.79 9.18
CA ALA A 199 4.02 -19.12 10.34
C ALA A 199 3.31 -17.82 9.93
N ALA A 200 2.47 -17.28 10.82
CA ALA A 200 1.78 -16.02 10.61
C ALA A 200 2.79 -14.91 10.29
N TRP A 201 2.93 -14.60 9.00
CA TRP A 201 3.59 -13.40 8.51
C TRP A 201 2.91 -12.22 9.21
N PRO A 202 3.64 -11.36 9.93
CA PRO A 202 3.04 -10.21 10.59
C PRO A 202 2.24 -9.42 9.56
N ALA A 203 1.06 -8.93 9.96
CA ALA A 203 0.16 -8.23 9.04
C ALA A 203 0.74 -6.94 8.45
N ASN A 204 1.83 -6.44 9.05
CA ASN A 204 2.57 -5.23 8.67
C ASN A 204 4.07 -5.53 8.37
N SER A 205 4.41 -6.79 8.07
CA SER A 205 5.79 -7.20 7.73
C SER A 205 5.72 -8.34 6.72
N GLY A 206 5.15 -8.02 5.55
CA GLY A 206 4.76 -8.97 4.52
C GLY A 206 5.94 -9.43 3.66
N ALA A 207 5.67 -9.62 2.37
CA ALA A 207 6.67 -10.02 1.39
C ALA A 207 7.22 -8.81 0.65
N GLU A 208 8.45 -8.41 0.99
CA GLU A 208 9.10 -7.18 0.50
C GLU A 208 9.88 -7.38 -0.79
N ALA A 209 10.32 -8.61 -1.03
CA ALA A 209 10.98 -8.96 -2.29
C ALA A 209 10.65 -10.39 -2.67
N MET A 210 10.56 -10.64 -3.97
CA MET A 210 10.35 -11.97 -4.49
C MET A 210 11.13 -12.18 -5.79
N VAL A 211 11.59 -13.40 -6.01
CA VAL A 211 12.20 -13.80 -7.28
C VAL A 211 11.85 -15.25 -7.61
N ARG A 212 11.57 -15.51 -8.89
CA ARG A 212 11.39 -16.86 -9.40
C ARG A 212 12.74 -17.40 -9.89
N LEU A 213 13.15 -18.54 -9.37
CA LEU A 213 14.34 -19.25 -9.78
C LEU A 213 14.10 -20.00 -11.11
N LYS A 214 15.19 -20.31 -11.83
CA LYS A 214 15.13 -21.00 -13.13
C LYS A 214 14.47 -22.38 -13.06
N ASP A 215 14.56 -23.06 -11.91
CA ASP A 215 13.92 -24.35 -11.65
C ASP A 215 12.44 -24.23 -11.22
N GLY A 216 11.87 -23.02 -11.29
CA GLY A 216 10.47 -22.75 -10.99
C GLY A 216 10.16 -22.50 -9.52
N ARG A 217 11.15 -22.63 -8.62
CA ARG A 217 10.99 -22.25 -7.20
C ARG A 217 10.88 -20.74 -7.03
N TRP A 218 10.38 -20.34 -5.87
CA TRP A 218 10.30 -18.94 -5.48
C TRP A 218 11.12 -18.69 -4.21
N LEU A 219 11.82 -17.55 -4.20
CA LEU A 219 12.36 -16.94 -2.99
C LEU A 219 11.49 -15.75 -2.65
N VAL A 220 11.09 -15.65 -1.39
CA VAL A 220 10.32 -14.52 -0.85
C VAL A 220 11.01 -14.06 0.42
N PHE A 221 11.22 -12.76 0.52
CA PHE A 221 11.90 -12.09 1.63
C PHE A 221 10.86 -11.31 2.44
N SER A 222 10.97 -11.40 3.76
CA SER A 222 10.14 -10.63 4.70
C SER A 222 10.95 -9.48 5.26
N GLU A 223 10.27 -8.40 5.64
CA GLU A 223 10.86 -7.29 6.40
C GLU A 223 11.33 -7.75 7.78
N ASP A 224 10.44 -8.40 8.55
CA ASP A 224 10.68 -8.70 9.98
C ASP A 224 10.60 -10.19 10.34
N ALA A 225 10.15 -11.08 9.44
CA ALA A 225 10.34 -12.50 9.68
C ALA A 225 11.83 -12.78 9.47
N GLY A 226 12.60 -12.94 10.55
CA GLY A 226 14.06 -13.13 10.56
C GLY A 226 14.62 -14.35 9.81
N MET A 227 13.95 -14.86 8.77
CA MET A 227 14.37 -16.00 7.97
C MET A 227 13.90 -15.87 6.51
N MET A 228 14.86 -15.94 5.58
CA MET A 228 14.65 -16.20 4.15
C MET A 228 13.99 -17.57 3.96
N ARG A 229 12.97 -17.69 3.08
CA ARG A 229 12.34 -18.97 2.79
C ARG A 229 12.36 -19.34 1.31
N PHE A 230 12.74 -20.59 1.06
CA PHE A 230 12.60 -21.24 -0.23
C PHE A 230 11.21 -21.86 -0.33
N VAL A 231 10.46 -21.49 -1.36
CA VAL A 231 9.18 -22.13 -1.67
C VAL A 231 9.33 -22.99 -2.92
N ARG A 232 9.15 -24.31 -2.77
CA ARG A 232 9.16 -25.28 -3.87
C ARG A 232 7.73 -25.48 -4.40
N GLY A 233 7.59 -25.49 -5.72
CA GLY A 233 6.41 -26.03 -6.42
C GLY A 233 5.09 -25.36 -6.05
N TRP A 234 4.79 -24.20 -6.64
CA TRP A 234 3.45 -23.65 -6.56
C TRP A 234 2.59 -24.22 -7.69
N HIS A 235 1.66 -25.09 -7.35
CA HIS A 235 0.44 -25.22 -8.13
C HIS A 235 -0.51 -24.10 -7.67
N LEU A 236 -0.50 -22.98 -8.39
CA LEU A 236 -1.46 -21.90 -8.20
C LEU A 236 -2.85 -22.43 -8.55
N VAL A 237 -3.59 -22.87 -7.54
CA VAL A 237 -4.96 -23.36 -7.72
C VAL A 237 -5.85 -22.18 -8.09
N SER A 238 -6.46 -22.25 -9.27
CA SER A 238 -7.58 -21.36 -9.64
C SER A 238 -8.77 -21.68 -8.75
N PRO A 239 -9.40 -20.71 -8.07
CA PRO A 239 -10.63 -20.99 -7.33
C PRO A 239 -11.84 -21.30 -8.21
N HIS A 240 -11.74 -21.27 -9.54
CA HIS A 240 -12.88 -21.49 -10.44
C HIS A 240 -12.52 -22.52 -11.53
N SER A 241 -12.58 -23.80 -11.16
CA SER A 241 -12.80 -24.89 -12.12
C SER A 241 -13.50 -26.06 -11.42
N ARG A 242 -14.78 -25.86 -11.06
CA ARG A 242 -15.73 -26.96 -11.25
C ARG A 242 -16.14 -26.88 -12.71
N PHE A 243 -15.65 -27.79 -13.54
CA PHE A 243 -16.39 -28.43 -14.63
C PHE A 243 -15.46 -29.40 -15.36
N GLY A 244 -15.93 -30.65 -15.48
CA GLY A 244 -15.59 -31.57 -16.56
C GLY A 244 -14.20 -32.19 -16.50
N GLY A 245 -14.12 -33.41 -15.97
CA GLY A 245 -13.06 -34.31 -16.39
C GLY A 245 -13.20 -34.64 -17.87
N PHE A 246 -12.07 -34.87 -18.54
CA PHE A 246 -11.99 -35.80 -19.65
C PHE A 246 -10.65 -36.51 -19.57
N SER A 247 -10.74 -37.83 -19.68
CA SER A 247 -9.64 -38.78 -19.78
C SER A 247 -8.95 -38.73 -21.15
N ALA A 248 -7.72 -39.24 -21.14
CA ALA A 248 -6.81 -39.59 -22.25
C ALA A 248 -6.11 -38.41 -22.93
#